data_AF-A0A9N9PBC4-F1
#
_entry.id   AF-A0A9N9PBC4-F1
#
_cell.length_a   1.000
_cell.length_b   1.000
_cell.length_c   1.000
_cell.angle_alpha   90.00
_cell.angle_beta   90.00
_cell.angle_gamma   90.00
#
_symmetry.space_group_name_H-M   'P 1'
#
loop_
_entity.id
_entity.type
_entity.pdbx_description
1 polymer ?
#
loop_
_entity_poly.entity_id
_entity_poly.type
_entity_poly.pdbx_seq_one_letter_code
_entity_poly.pdbx_strand_id
1 'polypeptide(L)' 'MWLPEFPQSATVIALYPGTTCFYKADVVLPPSKISIPLKYLLTFEDDDNAE' A
#
# COMPACT_ATOMS: atom_id res chain seq x y z
N MET A 1 6.70 -5.83 20.56
CA MET A 1 6.61 -4.39 20.20
C MET A 1 6.02 -4.35 18.81
N TRP A 2 4.79 -3.88 18.65
CA TRP A 2 4.18 -3.76 17.32
C TRP A 2 4.84 -2.56 16.63
N LEU A 3 5.35 -2.73 15.41
CA LEU A 3 5.84 -1.61 14.62
C LEU A 3 4.66 -0.68 14.29
N PRO A 4 4.86 0.65 14.30
CA PRO A 4 3.79 1.58 13.94
C PRO A 4 3.36 1.37 12.49
N GLU A 5 2.04 1.36 12.26
CA GLU A 5 1.47 1.31 10.92
C GLU A 5 1.68 2.63 10.19
N PHE A 6 1.85 2.60 8.88
CA PHE A 6 1.80 3.82 8.07
C PHE A 6 0.37 4.38 8.09
N PRO A 7 0.17 5.67 8.39
CA PRO A 7 -1.17 6.24 8.43
C PRO A 7 -1.76 6.35 7.03
N GLN A 8 -3.08 6.53 6.98
CA GLN A 8 -3.79 6.89 5.74
C GLN A 8 -3.18 8.14 5.11
N SER A 9 -3.11 8.17 3.78
CA SER A 9 -2.46 9.20 2.94
C SER A 9 -0.94 9.29 3.08
N ALA A 10 -0.28 8.35 3.75
CA ALA A 10 1.18 8.27 3.73
C ALA A 10 1.68 7.75 2.38
N THR A 11 2.65 8.45 1.81
CA THR A 11 3.39 7.99 0.64
C THR A 11 4.46 6.98 1.04
N VAL A 12 4.45 5.82 0.39
CA VAL A 12 5.32 4.68 0.66
C VAL A 12 5.90 4.10 -0.63
N ILE A 13 6.90 3.25 -0.49
CA ILE A 13 7.41 2.39 -1.55
C ILE A 13 6.92 0.96 -1.25
N ALA A 14 6.12 0.40 -2.15
CA ALA A 14 5.42 -0.87 -1.94
C ALA A 14 5.68 -1.88 -3.06
N LEU A 15 5.69 -3.16 -2.71
CA LEU A 15 5.85 -4.27 -3.65
C LEU A 15 4.57 -4.41 -4.50
N TYR A 16 4.70 -4.32 -5.82
CA TYR A 16 3.54 -4.50 -6.71
C TYR A 16 3.18 -5.99 -6.84
N PRO A 17 1.89 -6.36 -6.74
CA PRO A 17 1.46 -7.76 -6.79
C PRO A 17 1.99 -8.53 -8.00
N GLY A 18 2.51 -9.74 -7.77
CA GLY A 18 3.03 -10.59 -8.85
C GLY A 18 4.43 -10.21 -9.36
N THR A 19 5.07 -9.20 -8.78
CA THR A 19 6.43 -8.78 -9.14
C THR A 19 7.39 -8.87 -7.95
N THR A 20 8.68 -8.64 -8.22
CA THR A 20 9.70 -8.36 -7.20
C THR A 20 10.12 -6.89 -7.18
N CYS A 21 9.31 -6.02 -7.79
CA CYS A 21 9.59 -4.61 -8.00
C CYS A 21 8.79 -3.74 -7.03
N PHE A 22 9.43 -2.69 -6.52
CA PHE A 22 8.79 -1.73 -5.64
C PHE A 22 8.48 -0.43 -6.37
N TYR A 23 7.29 0.12 -6.11
CA TYR A 23 6.76 1.31 -6.76
C TYR A 23 6.24 2.29 -5.71
N LYS A 24 6.12 3.57 -6.10
CA LYS A 24 5.53 4.59 -5.24
C LYS A 24 4.02 4.39 -5.16
N ALA A 25 3.50 4.48 -3.93
CA ALA A 25 2.10 4.29 -3.63
C ALA A 25 1.66 5.13 -2.43
N ASP A 26 0.37 5.42 -2.33
CA ASP A 26 -0.23 6.05 -1.17
C ASP A 26 -1.11 5.07 -0.39
N VAL A 27 -1.04 5.16 0.95
CA VAL A 27 -1.86 4.34 1.84
C VAL A 27 -3.31 4.81 1.81
N VAL A 28 -4.21 4.00 1.26
CA VAL A 28 -5.65 4.25 1.30
C VAL A 28 -6.22 3.84 2.66
N LEU A 29 -5.87 2.64 3.14
CA LEU A 29 -6.27 2.15 4.46
C LEU A 29 -5.15 1.31 5.10
N PRO A 30 -4.82 1.56 6.38
CA PRO A 30 -3.91 0.71 7.13
C PRO A 30 -4.58 -0.59 7.59
N PRO A 31 -3.80 -1.64 7.93
CA PRO A 31 -4.33 -2.95 8.33
C PRO A 31 -5.32 -2.88 9.50
N SER A 32 -5.09 -2.01 10.48
CA SER A 32 -5.99 -1.82 11.63
C SER A 32 -7.41 -1.39 11.26
N LYS A 33 -7.61 -0.80 10.06
CA LYS A 33 -8.92 -0.38 9.57
C LYS A 33 -9.57 -1.38 8.61
N ILE A 34 -8.94 -2.51 8.32
CA ILE A 34 -9.44 -3.53 7.39
C ILE A 34 -9.80 -4.78 8.19
N SER A 35 -11.05 -5.24 8.04
CA SER A 35 -11.58 -6.35 8.83
C SER A 35 -10.76 -7.63 8.62
N ILE A 36 -10.56 -8.05 7.37
CA ILE A 36 -9.74 -9.19 6.91
C ILE A 36 -9.53 -8.97 5.39
N PRO A 37 -8.32 -9.10 4.80
CA PRO A 37 -7.02 -9.43 5.39
C PRO A 37 -6.29 -8.20 5.98
N LEU A 38 -5.42 -8.44 6.98
CA LEU A 38 -4.54 -7.44 7.62
C LEU A 38 -3.41 -6.98 6.67
N LYS A 39 -3.77 -6.40 5.52
CA LYS A 39 -2.84 -5.85 4.52
C LYS A 39 -3.15 -4.36 4.34
N TYR A 40 -2.16 -3.59 3.92
CA TYR A 40 -2.40 -2.23 3.46
C TYR A 40 -3.22 -2.23 2.17
N LEU A 41 -4.23 -1.37 2.10
CA LEU A 41 -4.83 -0.98 0.84
C LEU A 41 -4.04 0.21 0.31
N LEU A 42 -3.53 0.10 -0.91
CA LEU A 42 -2.65 1.07 -1.54
C LEU A 42 -3.21 1.51 -2.90
N THR A 43 -2.89 2.73 -3.30
CA THR A 43 -3.01 3.20 -4.68
C THR A 43 -1.62 3.45 -5.23
N PHE A 44 -1.23 2.78 -6.30
CA PHE A 44 0.06 2.96 -6.95
C PHE A 44 0.00 4.12 -7.96
N GLU A 45 1.07 4.89 -8.10
CA GLU A 45 1.10 6.03 -9.03
C GLU A 45 1.07 5.61 -10.52
N ASP A 46 1.52 4.41 -10.85
CA ASP A 46 1.68 3.94 -12.25
C ASP A 46 0.44 3.22 -12.82
N ASP A 47 -0.65 3.07 -12.06
CA ASP A 47 -1.88 2.37 -12.53
C ASP A 47 -2.66 3.21 -13.57
N ASP A 48 -2.33 4.49 -13.75
CA ASP A 48 -2.88 5.37 -14.78
C ASP A 48 -2.20 5.20 -16.17
N ASN A 49 -1.18 4.34 -16.29
CA ASN A 49 -0.40 4.17 -17.54
C ASN A 49 -0.53 2.77 -18.18
N ALA A 50 -1.56 2.01 -17.83
CA ALA A 50 -1.94 0.80 -18.56
C ALA A 50 -2.63 1.19 -19.88
N GLU A 51 -1.84 1.42 -20.94
CA GLU A 51 -2.32 1.40 -22.34
C GLU A 51 -2.78 0.00 -22.77
#